data_AF-A0A9N8PXG3-F1
#
_entry.id   AF-A0A9N8PXG3-F1
#
_cell.length_a   1.000
_cell.length_b   1.000
_cell.length_c   1.000
_cell.angle_alpha   90.00
_cell.angle_beta   90.00
_cell.angle_gamma   90.00
#
_symmetry.space_group_name_H-M   'P 1'
#
loop_
_entity.id
_entity.type
_entity.pdbx_description
1 polymer ?
#
loop_
_entity_poly.entity_id
_entity_poly.type
_entity_poly.pdbx_seq_one_letter_code
_entity_poly.pdbx_strand_id
1 'polypeptide(L)'
;MDEPVPGLPLAPASGNHNTNIPETNTTPTQILPRPSPQANVTFASLMANLNTHSQPDITQPPSKRVRLEEPNTDAAVQDEPLTPSLHDSPGDPTRPESFFDCQAERKLAGYLGFISTSELHICAISWPLLRATVAIHPILHKLNKELALALIRDAERIGEAAAIDKGWSLLTSDGKGISNAKKAEHLTIVLINLKSDLATMSAASDKQNQLQHQHDCQKFNAQYPTHNCPQISYPVRPPILSPLAGEDFLEGYNRCFLLLRHMRNILKTNVFDTRYKNDGFKSGHPINDEHKPAWMRLAGPSIVTTTTRRASHTATTQNADLTTPRHLAAPFSYSAISSIETKPQYILTTRLSLPTDTIHPDKAATNIACTSKSVAVIWDHDLEPSSTKPGLKRAMTRAQEKGVDPPSELQKLRKDPRQMDREPLLYEQIRIQFRCQFLGIDLCKLLLQYTTSAFGDTVTVKQNLQDESWADTQAALADPDNRGFVFRVGFFCCGGLEWCEVRCSGGGLWEGGKGWLTRKRSK
;
A
#
# COMPACT_ATOMS: atom_id res chain seq x y z
N MET A 1 10.71 -56.11 -26.62
CA MET A 1 9.81 -55.52 -25.61
C MET A 1 9.19 -54.32 -26.29
N ASP A 2 8.09 -54.56 -26.98
CA ASP A 2 7.40 -53.59 -27.82
C ASP A 2 6.35 -52.87 -26.98
N GLU A 3 6.51 -51.56 -26.81
CA GLU A 3 5.50 -50.70 -26.20
C GLU A 3 4.43 -50.30 -27.23
N PRO A 4 3.14 -50.28 -26.85
CA PRO A 4 2.06 -49.93 -27.75
C PRO A 4 1.80 -48.41 -27.80
N VAL A 5 1.51 -47.92 -29.01
CA VAL A 5 1.07 -46.54 -29.31
C VAL A 5 -0.37 -46.33 -28.81
N PRO A 6 -0.67 -45.25 -28.06
CA PRO A 6 -2.04 -44.93 -27.69
C PRO A 6 -2.75 -44.11 -28.78
N GLY A 7 -3.95 -44.57 -29.13
CA GLY A 7 -4.82 -44.00 -30.16
C GLY A 7 -5.53 -42.70 -29.77
N LEU A 8 -5.85 -41.91 -30.80
CA LEU A 8 -6.63 -40.68 -30.78
C LEU A 8 -8.12 -40.92 -30.44
N PRO A 9 -8.79 -40.03 -29.68
CA PRO A 9 -10.24 -40.09 -29.51
C PRO A 9 -10.99 -39.32 -30.60
N LEU A 10 -12.04 -39.97 -31.11
CA LEU A 10 -13.05 -39.46 -32.03
C LEU A 10 -13.97 -38.42 -31.37
N ALA A 11 -14.38 -37.41 -32.15
CA ALA A 11 -15.38 -36.41 -31.79
C ALA A 11 -16.81 -36.99 -31.76
N PRO A 12 -17.71 -36.52 -30.88
CA PRO A 12 -19.10 -36.91 -30.91
C PRO A 12 -19.93 -36.02 -31.86
N ALA A 13 -20.88 -36.70 -32.50
CA ALA A 13 -21.76 -36.23 -33.56
C ALA A 13 -22.81 -35.21 -33.11
N SER A 14 -23.12 -34.30 -34.03
CA SER A 14 -24.21 -33.32 -33.96
C SER A 14 -25.58 -34.00 -34.02
N GLY A 15 -26.43 -33.74 -33.01
CA GLY A 15 -27.84 -34.11 -33.01
C GLY A 15 -28.71 -32.89 -33.32
N ASN A 16 -29.34 -32.89 -34.49
CA ASN A 16 -30.39 -31.96 -34.88
C ASN A 16 -31.70 -32.34 -34.17
N HIS A 17 -32.31 -31.39 -33.45
CA HIS A 17 -33.74 -31.45 -33.13
C HIS A 17 -34.44 -30.18 -33.60
N ASN A 18 -35.21 -30.37 -34.68
CA ASN A 18 -36.34 -29.54 -35.10
C ASN A 18 -37.48 -29.70 -34.10
N THR A 19 -38.06 -28.59 -33.64
CA THR A 19 -39.46 -28.54 -33.19
C THR A 19 -40.08 -27.18 -33.51
N ASN A 20 -41.20 -27.25 -34.22
CA ASN A 20 -42.08 -26.16 -34.64
C ASN A 20 -42.89 -25.57 -33.46
N ILE A 21 -42.99 -24.23 -33.40
CA ILE A 21 -44.21 -23.35 -33.42
C ILE A 21 -45.42 -23.80 -32.55
N PRO A 22 -46.05 -22.95 -31.69
CA PRO A 22 -46.79 -21.79 -32.22
C PRO A 22 -46.86 -20.46 -31.48
N GLU A 23 -47.15 -19.47 -32.32
CA GLU A 23 -47.63 -18.11 -32.08
C GLU A 23 -48.77 -18.04 -31.06
N THR A 24 -48.71 -17.05 -30.17
CA THR A 24 -49.90 -16.40 -29.61
C THR A 24 -49.65 -14.90 -29.43
N ASN A 25 -50.35 -14.14 -30.25
CA ASN A 25 -50.68 -12.72 -30.05
C ASN A 25 -51.48 -12.53 -28.75
N THR A 26 -51.15 -11.51 -27.96
CA THR A 26 -52.15 -10.65 -27.28
C THR A 26 -51.47 -9.46 -26.59
N THR A 27 -51.70 -8.27 -27.14
CA THR A 27 -51.71 -6.97 -26.44
C THR A 27 -52.95 -6.88 -25.55
N PRO A 28 -52.93 -6.15 -24.42
CA PRO A 28 -53.65 -4.88 -24.46
C PRO A 28 -53.04 -3.72 -23.65
N THR A 29 -53.45 -2.55 -24.13
CA THR A 29 -53.28 -1.15 -23.70
C THR A 29 -53.99 -0.81 -22.38
N GLN A 30 -53.32 -0.11 -21.44
CA GLN A 30 -53.85 0.87 -20.45
C GLN A 30 -52.65 1.76 -20.02
N ILE A 31 -52.52 3.08 -20.20
CA ILE A 31 -53.32 4.31 -19.93
C ILE A 31 -53.37 4.73 -18.44
N LEU A 32 -52.44 5.65 -18.09
CA LEU A 32 -52.43 6.72 -17.06
C LEU A 32 -52.36 6.39 -15.54
N PRO A 33 -51.97 7.33 -14.64
CA PRO A 33 -51.54 8.72 -14.85
C PRO A 33 -50.20 9.15 -14.19
N ARG A 34 -49.72 10.29 -14.70
CA ARG A 34 -48.64 11.19 -14.26
C ARG A 34 -48.90 11.80 -12.87
N PRO A 35 -47.86 12.01 -12.04
CA PRO A 35 -47.86 13.11 -11.06
C PRO A 35 -46.89 14.23 -11.46
N SER A 36 -47.37 15.45 -11.27
CA SER A 36 -46.69 16.73 -11.45
C SER A 36 -45.64 17.02 -10.36
N PRO A 37 -44.72 17.98 -10.59
CA PRO A 37 -43.53 18.16 -9.77
C PRO A 37 -43.80 19.05 -8.55
N GLN A 38 -43.19 18.72 -7.41
CA GLN A 38 -43.14 19.63 -6.25
C GLN A 38 -41.71 19.84 -5.75
N ALA A 39 -41.40 21.13 -5.65
CA ALA A 39 -40.56 21.80 -4.65
C ALA A 39 -39.06 21.45 -4.57
N ASN A 40 -38.27 22.36 -5.16
CA ASN A 40 -36.94 22.74 -4.69
C ASN A 40 -36.95 23.04 -3.18
N VAL A 41 -36.07 22.40 -2.41
CA VAL A 41 -35.68 22.85 -1.08
C VAL A 41 -34.17 23.06 -1.05
N THR A 42 -33.80 24.33 -1.02
CA THR A 42 -32.44 24.84 -0.93
C THR A 42 -31.90 24.58 0.48
N PHE A 43 -30.86 23.75 0.61
CA PHE A 43 -30.18 23.50 1.88
C PHE A 43 -29.13 24.60 2.13
N ALA A 44 -29.59 25.76 2.59
CA ALA A 44 -28.75 26.88 3.01
C ALA A 44 -29.38 27.58 4.23
N SER A 45 -29.30 26.93 5.40
CA SER A 45 -29.54 27.56 6.70
C SER A 45 -29.09 26.62 7.81
N LEU A 46 -27.85 26.79 8.30
CA LEU A 46 -27.46 26.32 9.64
C LEU A 46 -26.12 26.91 10.15
N MET A 47 -25.71 28.11 9.71
CA MET A 47 -24.52 28.79 10.24
C MET A 47 -24.67 30.32 10.29
N ALA A 48 -25.75 30.81 10.90
CA ALA A 48 -25.86 32.23 11.25
C ALA A 48 -26.83 32.40 12.41
N ASN A 49 -26.34 32.29 13.64
CA ASN A 49 -26.80 33.06 14.79
C ASN A 49 -26.02 32.60 16.03
N LEU A 50 -25.10 33.45 16.47
CA LEU A 50 -24.80 33.74 17.87
C LEU A 50 -23.71 34.82 17.87
N ASN A 51 -24.15 36.08 17.85
CA ASN A 51 -23.33 37.18 18.30
C ASN A 51 -24.26 38.31 18.78
N THR A 52 -24.30 38.53 20.09
CA THR A 52 -24.28 39.84 20.75
C THR A 52 -24.64 39.68 22.24
N HIS A 53 -23.62 39.68 23.11
CA HIS A 53 -23.66 40.52 24.30
C HIS A 53 -22.25 40.89 24.73
N SER A 54 -22.06 42.19 24.87
CA SER A 54 -20.80 42.89 25.11
C SER A 54 -20.63 43.15 26.61
N GLN A 55 -19.43 43.01 27.16
CA GLN A 55 -18.87 43.98 28.11
C GLN A 55 -17.32 43.86 28.20
N PRO A 56 -16.62 44.93 28.61
CA PRO A 56 -15.23 45.18 28.27
C PRO A 56 -14.25 45.03 29.44
N ASP A 57 -12.96 45.20 29.09
CA ASP A 57 -11.78 45.47 29.93
C ASP A 57 -11.14 44.34 30.74
N ILE A 58 -9.96 43.91 30.30
CA ILE A 58 -8.65 44.28 30.87
C ILE A 58 -7.57 43.75 29.91
N THR A 59 -6.87 44.67 29.23
CA THR A 59 -5.82 44.32 28.27
C THR A 59 -4.47 44.30 28.98
N GLN A 60 -3.94 43.11 29.26
CA GLN A 60 -2.53 42.91 29.62
C GLN A 60 -1.75 42.54 28.33
N PRO A 61 -0.59 43.14 28.05
CA PRO A 61 0.15 42.85 26.83
C PRO A 61 0.83 41.47 26.94
N PRO A 62 0.88 40.66 25.86
CA PRO A 62 1.52 39.36 25.91
C PRO A 62 3.04 39.52 25.97
N SER A 63 3.64 38.87 26.96
CA SER A 63 5.10 38.73 27.08
C SER A 63 5.69 38.12 25.81
N LYS A 64 6.66 38.83 25.21
CA LYS A 64 7.55 38.30 24.18
C LYS A 64 8.21 37.03 24.72
N ARG A 65 7.81 35.86 24.22
CA ARG A 65 8.54 34.60 24.42
C ARG A 65 9.89 34.75 23.74
N VAL A 66 10.93 34.91 24.55
CA VAL A 66 12.33 34.82 24.12
C VAL A 66 12.52 33.43 23.51
N ARG A 67 12.85 33.41 22.22
CA ARG A 67 13.23 32.21 21.48
C ARG A 67 14.61 31.81 21.99
N LEU A 68 14.66 30.88 22.92
CA LEU A 68 15.90 30.22 23.32
C LEU A 68 16.39 29.45 22.09
N GLU A 69 17.57 29.82 21.60
CA GLU A 69 18.26 29.01 20.59
C GLU A 69 18.62 27.67 21.24
N GLU A 70 18.10 26.58 20.68
CA GLU A 70 18.47 25.23 21.10
C GLU A 70 19.89 24.92 20.62
N PRO A 71 20.82 24.55 21.51
CA PRO A 71 22.17 24.21 21.13
C PRO A 71 22.19 22.91 20.32
N ASN A 72 22.76 23.02 19.12
CA ASN A 72 23.05 21.93 18.21
C ASN A 72 24.05 20.98 18.89
N THR A 73 23.56 19.94 19.55
CA THR A 73 24.39 18.99 20.31
C THR A 73 24.29 17.62 19.65
N ASP A 74 25.42 17.12 19.15
CA ASP A 74 25.57 15.79 18.59
C ASP A 74 25.17 14.70 19.61
N ALA A 75 24.20 13.88 19.22
CA ALA A 75 24.08 12.42 19.40
C ALA A 75 24.62 11.73 20.68
N ALA A 76 24.63 12.36 21.85
CA ALA A 76 24.61 11.63 23.10
C ALA A 76 23.17 11.11 23.30
N VAL A 77 22.96 9.81 23.09
CA VAL A 77 21.74 9.09 23.48
C VAL A 77 21.59 9.26 24.99
N GLN A 78 20.95 10.34 25.43
CA GLN A 78 20.53 10.47 26.80
C GLN A 78 19.39 9.48 26.98
N ASP A 79 19.67 8.40 27.72
CA ASP A 79 18.65 7.50 28.23
C ASP A 79 17.70 8.36 29.07
N GLU A 80 16.56 8.72 28.47
CA GLU A 80 15.49 9.46 29.11
C GLU A 80 15.13 8.74 30.42
N PRO A 81 15.06 9.44 31.57
CA PRO A 81 14.77 8.80 32.85
C PRO A 81 13.51 7.94 32.74
N LEU A 82 13.62 6.68 33.17
CA LEU A 82 12.60 5.61 33.10
C LEU A 82 11.33 5.89 33.93
N THR A 83 11.03 7.15 34.26
CA THR A 83 9.74 7.53 34.83
C THR A 83 8.62 7.06 33.91
N PRO A 84 7.77 6.12 34.34
CA PRO A 84 6.68 5.62 33.52
C PRO A 84 5.77 6.79 33.18
N SER A 85 5.58 7.04 31.88
CA SER A 85 4.63 8.05 31.46
C SER A 85 3.25 7.65 31.98
N LEU A 86 2.46 8.62 32.45
CA LEU A 86 1.12 8.40 32.98
C LEU A 86 0.12 7.81 31.94
N HIS A 87 0.58 7.54 30.72
CA HIS A 87 -0.17 7.11 29.56
C HIS A 87 0.45 5.84 28.96
N ASP A 88 0.68 4.82 29.79
CA ASP A 88 1.17 3.51 29.35
C ASP A 88 -0.02 2.56 29.11
N SER A 89 -0.96 2.96 28.24
CA SER A 89 -2.11 2.16 27.80
C SER A 89 -2.23 2.14 26.27
N PRO A 90 -2.88 1.12 25.68
CA PRO A 90 -3.25 1.14 24.26
C PRO A 90 -3.97 2.43 23.86
N GLY A 91 -3.79 2.85 22.61
CA GLY A 91 -4.49 4.02 22.07
C GLY A 91 -6.01 3.84 21.99
N ASP A 92 -6.73 4.90 22.30
CA ASP A 92 -8.19 4.99 22.12
C ASP A 92 -8.49 5.48 20.68
N PRO A 93 -9.18 4.69 19.84
CA PRO A 93 -9.49 5.05 18.46
C PRO A 93 -10.37 6.30 18.30
N THR A 94 -11.11 6.69 19.35
CA THR A 94 -11.88 7.94 19.35
C THR A 94 -11.00 9.16 19.59
N ARG A 95 -9.79 8.96 20.12
CA ARG A 95 -8.81 9.97 20.51
C ARG A 95 -7.43 9.63 19.94
N PRO A 96 -7.19 9.84 18.64
CA PRO A 96 -5.92 9.49 17.96
C PRO A 96 -4.65 10.04 18.63
N GLU A 97 -4.76 11.11 19.42
CA GLU A 97 -3.66 11.67 20.20
C GLU A 97 -3.23 10.79 21.39
N SER A 98 -4.07 9.85 21.83
CA SER A 98 -3.77 8.92 22.93
C SER A 98 -2.88 7.75 22.52
N PHE A 99 -2.71 7.52 21.21
CA PHE A 99 -1.88 6.45 20.68
C PHE A 99 -0.42 6.65 21.08
N PHE A 100 0.23 5.55 21.45
CA PHE A 100 1.62 5.54 21.90
C PHE A 100 2.52 6.38 20.98
N ASP A 101 3.32 7.24 21.59
CA ASP A 101 4.29 8.07 20.90
C ASP A 101 5.63 8.01 21.63
N CYS A 102 6.66 7.51 20.94
CA CYS A 102 8.02 7.46 21.47
C CYS A 102 9.03 8.00 20.46
N GLN A 103 10.04 8.72 20.96
CA GLN A 103 11.20 9.12 20.17
C GLN A 103 12.41 8.23 20.43
N ALA A 104 12.50 7.62 21.61
CA ALA A 104 13.59 6.74 21.98
C ALA A 104 13.58 5.47 21.14
N GLU A 105 14.72 5.17 20.51
CA GLU A 105 14.87 4.07 19.56
C GLU A 105 14.61 2.70 20.18
N ARG A 106 15.12 2.45 21.40
CA ARG A 106 14.88 1.18 22.10
C ARG A 106 13.39 0.98 22.45
N LYS A 107 12.70 2.05 22.86
CA LYS A 107 11.25 2.02 23.12
C LYS A 107 10.47 1.71 21.84
N LEU A 108 10.86 2.32 20.72
CA LEU A 108 10.26 2.03 19.41
C LEU A 108 10.48 0.57 19.00
N ALA A 109 11.71 0.07 19.12
CA ALA A 109 12.03 -1.33 18.80
C ALA A 109 11.21 -2.31 19.67
N GLY A 110 11.08 -2.04 20.97
CA GLY A 110 10.21 -2.80 21.87
C GLY A 110 8.73 -2.73 21.48
N TYR A 111 8.24 -1.54 21.08
CA TYR A 111 6.86 -1.35 20.64
C TYR A 111 6.53 -2.12 19.34
N LEU A 112 7.53 -2.33 18.50
CA LEU A 112 7.41 -3.08 17.25
C LEU A 112 7.66 -4.58 17.43
N GLY A 113 8.02 -5.03 18.64
CA GLY A 113 8.28 -6.44 18.94
C GLY A 113 9.65 -6.96 18.51
N PHE A 114 10.61 -6.06 18.26
CA PHE A 114 11.99 -6.43 17.97
C PHE A 114 12.75 -6.79 19.24
N ILE A 115 13.74 -7.68 19.11
CA ILE A 115 14.62 -8.10 20.21
C ILE A 115 15.90 -7.26 20.30
N SER A 116 16.19 -6.46 19.27
CA SER A 116 17.35 -5.57 19.22
C SER A 116 17.07 -4.34 18.37
N THR A 117 17.83 -3.25 18.57
CA THR A 117 17.74 -2.08 17.69
C THR A 117 18.30 -2.34 16.28
N SER A 118 19.15 -3.34 16.08
CA SER A 118 19.62 -3.70 14.74
C SER A 118 18.50 -4.29 13.89
N GLU A 119 17.57 -5.05 14.46
CA GLU A 119 16.36 -5.49 13.74
C GLU A 119 15.50 -4.30 13.29
N LEU A 120 15.36 -3.27 14.15
CA LEU A 120 14.69 -2.02 13.77
C LEU A 120 15.42 -1.33 12.61
N HIS A 121 16.76 -1.25 12.66
CA HIS A 121 17.55 -0.62 11.61
C HIS A 121 17.41 -1.37 10.29
N ILE A 122 17.51 -2.71 10.30
CA ILE A 122 17.33 -3.55 9.11
C ILE A 122 15.91 -3.38 8.54
N CYS A 123 14.89 -3.37 9.39
CA CYS A 123 13.52 -3.13 8.97
C CYS A 123 13.33 -1.72 8.37
N ALA A 124 13.97 -0.70 8.93
CA ALA A 124 13.85 0.69 8.47
C ALA A 124 14.40 0.91 7.05
N ILE A 125 15.35 0.07 6.61
CA ILE A 125 15.90 0.09 5.25
C ILE A 125 15.33 -1.01 4.35
N SER A 126 14.36 -1.80 4.81
CA SER A 126 13.69 -2.79 3.96
C SER A 126 12.85 -2.15 2.86
N TRP A 127 12.58 -2.90 1.78
CA TRP A 127 11.89 -2.37 0.60
C TRP A 127 10.54 -1.69 0.89
N PRO A 128 9.67 -2.18 1.82
CA PRO A 128 8.42 -1.49 2.15
C PRO A 128 8.66 -0.09 2.72
N LEU A 129 9.67 0.05 3.58
CA LEU A 129 9.97 1.33 4.22
C LEU A 129 10.68 2.30 3.27
N LEU A 130 11.56 1.81 2.41
CA LEU A 130 12.18 2.63 1.36
C LEU A 130 11.11 3.23 0.44
N ARG A 131 10.19 2.39 -0.04
CA ARG A 131 9.08 2.81 -0.89
C ARG A 131 8.19 3.85 -0.20
N ALA A 132 7.76 3.56 1.04
CA ALA A 132 6.92 4.49 1.79
C ALA A 132 7.65 5.81 2.12
N THR A 133 8.96 5.77 2.34
CA THR A 133 9.80 6.96 2.57
C THR A 133 9.86 7.87 1.34
N VAL A 134 10.06 7.28 0.14
CA VAL A 134 9.97 8.03 -1.12
C VAL A 134 8.56 8.61 -1.30
N ALA A 135 7.53 7.84 -1.02
CA ALA A 135 6.14 8.27 -1.17
C ALA A 135 5.77 9.45 -0.26
N ILE A 136 6.29 9.55 0.97
CA ILE A 136 6.01 10.70 1.86
C ILE A 136 6.85 11.94 1.56
N HIS A 137 7.84 11.87 0.67
CA HIS A 137 8.74 13.00 0.37
C HIS A 137 7.98 14.32 0.08
N PRO A 138 6.91 14.34 -0.73
CA PRO A 138 6.16 15.58 -1.03
C PRO A 138 5.50 16.23 0.20
N ILE A 139 5.23 15.44 1.25
CA ILE A 139 4.52 15.86 2.47
C ILE A 139 5.38 15.79 3.73
N LEU A 140 6.69 15.62 3.59
CA LEU A 140 7.61 15.36 4.71
C LEU A 140 7.51 16.40 5.83
N HIS A 141 7.17 17.64 5.46
CA HIS A 141 6.91 18.74 6.39
C HIS A 141 5.48 18.68 6.94
N LYS A 142 5.37 18.44 8.25
CA LYS A 142 4.12 18.42 9.04
C LYS A 142 3.20 17.23 8.77
N LEU A 143 3.74 16.02 8.94
CA LEU A 143 2.92 14.82 9.04
C LEU A 143 2.00 14.93 10.27
N ASN A 144 0.68 14.85 10.05
CA ASN A 144 -0.32 14.89 11.11
C ASN A 144 -0.84 13.46 11.34
N LYS A 145 -0.35 12.84 12.41
CA LYS A 145 -0.66 11.44 12.76
C LYS A 145 -2.16 11.30 13.07
N GLU A 146 -2.67 12.22 13.88
CA GLU A 146 -4.00 12.17 14.44
C GLU A 146 -5.06 12.23 13.34
N LEU A 147 -4.89 13.13 12.38
CA LEU A 147 -5.79 13.28 11.25
C LEU A 147 -5.74 12.08 10.30
N ALA A 148 -4.56 11.51 10.05
CA ALA A 148 -4.44 10.32 9.21
C ALA A 148 -5.08 9.09 9.86
N LEU A 149 -4.85 8.86 11.16
CA LEU A 149 -5.50 7.76 11.88
C LEU A 149 -7.03 7.93 11.95
N ALA A 150 -7.52 9.16 12.13
CA ALA A 150 -8.95 9.45 12.07
C ALA A 150 -9.55 9.12 10.69
N LEU A 151 -8.86 9.45 9.59
CA LEU A 151 -9.29 9.12 8.23
C LEU A 151 -9.35 7.60 8.00
N ILE A 152 -8.34 6.85 8.47
CA ILE A 152 -8.35 5.37 8.40
C ILE A 152 -9.55 4.80 9.14
N ARG A 153 -9.79 5.28 10.36
CA ARG A 153 -10.92 4.85 11.19
C ARG A 153 -12.25 5.06 10.50
N ASP A 154 -12.44 6.26 9.96
CA ASP A 154 -13.69 6.65 9.33
C ASP A 154 -13.91 5.85 8.03
N ALA A 155 -12.86 5.59 7.24
CA ALA A 155 -12.94 4.77 6.04
C ALA A 155 -13.32 3.30 6.33
N GLU A 156 -12.78 2.72 7.41
CA GLU A 156 -13.15 1.36 7.84
C GLU A 156 -14.61 1.30 8.29
N ARG A 157 -15.09 2.30 9.05
CA ARG A 157 -16.49 2.37 9.51
C ARG A 157 -17.49 2.45 8.37
N ILE A 158 -17.12 3.11 7.27
CA ILE A 158 -18.01 3.30 6.10
C ILE A 158 -18.01 2.03 5.21
N GLY A 159 -17.11 1.07 5.44
CA GLY A 159 -16.93 -0.09 4.55
C GLY A 159 -16.32 0.31 3.20
N GLU A 160 -15.77 1.52 3.13
CA GLU A 160 -15.21 2.17 1.95
C GLU A 160 -13.69 1.99 1.87
N ALA A 161 -13.15 0.91 2.45
CA ALA A 161 -11.74 0.55 2.25
C ALA A 161 -11.37 0.42 0.76
N ALA A 162 -12.35 0.11 -0.10
CA ALA A 162 -12.20 0.09 -1.57
C ALA A 162 -12.38 1.47 -2.25
N ALA A 163 -12.83 2.51 -1.55
CA ALA A 163 -13.12 3.84 -2.10
C ALA A 163 -12.04 4.90 -1.83
N ILE A 164 -11.07 4.60 -0.96
CA ILE A 164 -9.83 5.40 -0.82
C ILE A 164 -9.12 5.58 -2.18
N ASP A 165 -9.39 4.69 -3.13
CA ASP A 165 -8.73 4.60 -4.43
C ASP A 165 -9.22 5.58 -5.52
N LYS A 166 -10.40 6.23 -5.36
CA LYS A 166 -10.98 7.04 -6.47
C LYS A 166 -10.81 8.55 -6.34
N GLY A 167 -10.55 9.06 -5.14
CA GLY A 167 -10.44 10.50 -4.90
C GLY A 167 -9.09 10.93 -4.31
N TRP A 168 -8.39 10.02 -3.63
CA TRP A 168 -7.12 10.34 -3.01
C TRP A 168 -6.01 9.88 -3.94
N SER A 169 -5.18 10.83 -4.36
CA SER A 169 -4.02 10.56 -5.18
C SER A 169 -2.76 10.92 -4.41
N LEU A 170 -1.70 10.15 -4.64
CA LEU A 170 -0.37 10.54 -4.18
C LEU A 170 -0.01 11.85 -4.87
N LEU A 171 0.41 12.81 -4.06
CA LEU A 171 0.88 14.10 -4.51
C LEU A 171 2.19 13.91 -5.26
N THR A 172 2.27 14.44 -6.48
CA THR A 172 3.47 14.35 -7.34
C THR A 172 4.37 15.59 -7.26
N SER A 173 3.93 16.65 -6.58
CA SER A 173 4.67 17.92 -6.47
C SER A 173 4.98 18.29 -5.03
N ASP A 174 6.06 19.05 -4.84
CA ASP A 174 6.53 19.58 -3.56
C ASP A 174 5.37 20.25 -2.83
N GLY A 175 4.90 19.67 -1.72
CA GLY A 175 3.62 19.99 -1.09
C GLY A 175 3.53 21.35 -0.39
N LYS A 176 4.20 22.38 -0.90
CA LYS A 176 4.10 23.78 -0.48
C LYS A 176 2.72 24.31 -0.87
N GLY A 177 1.99 24.82 0.12
CA GLY A 177 0.62 25.33 -0.08
C GLY A 177 -0.48 24.27 -0.07
N ILE A 178 -0.14 22.98 0.07
CA ILE A 178 -1.14 21.92 0.22
C ILE A 178 -1.76 21.99 1.61
N SER A 179 -3.09 21.86 1.67
CA SER A 179 -3.84 21.84 2.93
C SER A 179 -3.42 20.66 3.80
N ASN A 180 -3.49 20.83 5.12
CA ASN A 180 -3.20 19.74 6.06
C ASN A 180 -4.11 18.52 5.84
N ALA A 181 -5.35 18.73 5.39
CA ALA A 181 -6.28 17.67 5.04
C ALA A 181 -5.74 16.77 3.91
N LYS A 182 -5.31 17.35 2.78
CA LYS A 182 -4.72 16.60 1.67
C LYS A 182 -3.43 15.88 2.04
N LYS A 183 -2.61 16.49 2.92
CA LYS A 183 -1.41 15.81 3.45
C LYS A 183 -1.77 14.60 4.32
N ALA A 184 -2.84 14.68 5.10
CA ALA A 184 -3.32 13.57 5.89
C ALA A 184 -3.95 12.47 5.04
N GLU A 185 -4.69 12.81 3.97
CA GLU A 185 -5.17 11.84 2.96
C GLU A 185 -3.99 11.09 2.32
N HIS A 186 -2.96 11.82 1.87
CA HIS A 186 -1.74 11.22 1.32
C HIS A 186 -1.03 10.32 2.35
N LEU A 187 -0.83 10.81 3.58
CA LEU A 187 -0.24 10.00 4.64
C LEU A 187 -1.07 8.74 4.92
N THR A 188 -2.40 8.84 4.87
CA THR A 188 -3.31 7.72 5.06
C THR A 188 -3.06 6.62 4.02
N ILE A 189 -3.00 6.99 2.73
CA ILE A 189 -2.68 6.04 1.64
C ILE A 189 -1.34 5.36 1.93
N VAL A 190 -0.32 6.15 2.29
CA VAL A 190 1.02 5.60 2.53
C VAL A 190 1.03 4.64 3.72
N LEU A 191 0.31 4.91 4.80
CA LEU A 191 0.22 4.00 5.95
C LEU A 191 -0.51 2.69 5.61
N ILE A 192 -1.56 2.75 4.79
CA ILE A 192 -2.28 1.57 4.32
C ILE A 192 -1.38 0.71 3.45
N ASN A 193 -0.72 1.32 2.47
CA ASN A 193 0.21 0.62 1.57
C ASN A 193 1.40 0.04 2.33
N LEU A 194 1.99 0.79 3.27
CA LEU A 194 3.10 0.31 4.09
C LEU A 194 2.72 -0.93 4.91
N LYS A 195 1.54 -0.94 5.54
CA LYS A 195 1.07 -2.12 6.29
C LYS A 195 0.89 -3.34 5.37
N SER A 196 0.31 -3.13 4.18
CA SER A 196 0.13 -4.17 3.16
C SER A 196 1.46 -4.70 2.61
N ASP A 197 2.41 -3.81 2.34
CA ASP A 197 3.73 -4.14 1.83
C ASP A 197 4.56 -4.90 2.86
N LEU A 198 4.47 -4.56 4.15
CA LEU A 198 5.11 -5.32 5.23
C LEU A 198 4.54 -6.74 5.35
N ALA A 199 3.22 -6.92 5.18
CA ALA A 199 2.61 -8.24 5.13
C ALA A 199 3.07 -9.03 3.88
N THR A 200 3.19 -8.36 2.73
CA THR A 200 3.68 -8.94 1.48
C THR A 200 5.13 -9.40 1.62
N MET A 201 5.99 -8.58 2.21
CA MET A 201 7.38 -8.91 2.50
C MET A 201 7.49 -10.17 3.36
N SER A 202 6.63 -10.31 4.37
CA SER A 202 6.61 -11.49 5.24
C SER A 202 6.13 -12.77 4.55
N ALA A 203 5.31 -12.65 3.50
CA ALA A 203 4.77 -13.80 2.75
C ALA A 203 5.61 -14.17 1.51
N ALA A 204 6.42 -13.25 1.01
CA ALA A 204 7.25 -13.44 -0.17
C ALA A 204 8.52 -14.26 0.12
N SER A 205 9.08 -14.86 -0.93
CA SER A 205 10.39 -15.53 -0.84
C SER A 205 11.54 -14.53 -0.68
N ASP A 206 12.66 -14.96 -0.10
CA ASP A 206 13.86 -14.13 0.07
C ASP A 206 14.38 -13.59 -1.28
N LYS A 207 14.34 -14.41 -2.35
CA LYS A 207 14.74 -13.98 -3.71
C LYS A 207 13.85 -12.85 -4.21
N GLN A 208 12.53 -12.95 -4.02
CA GLN A 208 11.58 -11.91 -4.43
C GLN A 208 11.77 -10.63 -3.61
N ASN A 209 11.95 -10.75 -2.30
CA ASN A 209 12.23 -9.62 -1.43
C ASN A 209 13.56 -8.93 -1.80
N GLN A 210 14.60 -9.68 -2.15
CA GLN A 210 15.87 -9.11 -2.60
C GLN A 210 15.72 -8.32 -3.90
N LEU A 211 14.97 -8.85 -4.88
CA LEU A 211 14.70 -8.14 -6.14
C LEU A 211 13.93 -6.85 -5.90
N GLN A 212 12.88 -6.90 -5.06
CA GLN A 212 12.08 -5.73 -4.72
C GLN A 212 12.92 -4.67 -3.99
N HIS A 213 13.79 -5.11 -3.07
CA HIS A 213 14.74 -4.25 -2.36
C HIS A 213 15.71 -3.55 -3.29
N GLN A 214 16.28 -4.24 -4.26
CA GLN A 214 17.19 -3.61 -5.24
C GLN A 214 16.47 -2.53 -6.05
N HIS A 215 15.26 -2.81 -6.51
CA HIS A 215 14.43 -1.85 -7.24
C HIS A 215 14.07 -0.63 -6.37
N ASP A 216 13.59 -0.83 -5.14
CA ASP A 216 13.20 0.28 -4.26
C ASP A 216 14.41 1.07 -3.74
N CYS A 217 15.59 0.45 -3.59
CA CYS A 217 16.84 1.17 -3.36
C CYS A 217 17.19 2.12 -4.52
N GLN A 218 16.98 1.72 -5.78
CA GLN A 218 17.24 2.61 -6.93
C GLN A 218 16.33 3.84 -6.90
N LYS A 219 15.03 3.64 -6.65
CA LYS A 219 14.06 4.74 -6.48
C LYS A 219 14.43 5.65 -5.31
N PHE A 220 14.83 5.05 -4.19
CA PHE A 220 15.29 5.80 -3.03
C PHE A 220 16.53 6.64 -3.33
N ASN A 221 17.56 6.06 -3.95
CA ASN A 221 18.79 6.76 -4.30
C ASN A 221 18.54 7.89 -5.31
N ALA A 222 17.58 7.72 -6.23
CA ALA A 222 17.19 8.78 -7.15
C ALA A 222 16.54 9.97 -6.40
N GLN A 223 15.71 9.70 -5.39
CA GLN A 223 15.07 10.73 -4.57
C GLN A 223 16.04 11.37 -3.55
N TYR A 224 17.01 10.60 -3.07
CA TYR A 224 17.97 11.00 -2.05
C TYR A 224 19.41 10.72 -2.49
N PRO A 225 19.97 11.48 -3.47
CA PRO A 225 21.27 11.17 -4.08
C PRO A 225 22.46 11.20 -3.12
N THR A 226 22.32 11.86 -1.97
CA THR A 226 23.34 11.93 -0.92
C THR A 226 23.37 10.69 -0.04
N HIS A 227 22.36 9.83 -0.11
CA HIS A 227 22.17 8.70 0.78
C HIS A 227 22.22 7.40 -0.02
N ASN A 228 23.26 6.59 0.21
CA ASN A 228 23.40 5.31 -0.48
C ASN A 228 22.60 4.23 0.27
N CYS A 229 21.53 3.72 -0.36
CA CYS A 229 20.75 2.61 0.16
C CYS A 229 21.63 1.35 0.33
N PRO A 230 21.82 0.82 1.56
CA PRO A 230 22.60 -0.40 1.77
C PRO A 230 21.88 -1.64 1.22
N GLN A 231 22.67 -2.65 0.83
CA GLN A 231 22.13 -3.98 0.57
C GLN A 231 21.94 -4.70 1.91
N ILE A 232 20.78 -5.30 2.10
CA ILE A 232 20.48 -6.16 3.24
C ILE A 232 20.22 -7.59 2.78
N SER A 233 20.32 -8.52 3.71
CA SER A 233 19.95 -9.92 3.51
C SER A 233 18.55 -10.17 4.05
N TYR A 234 17.78 -11.00 3.34
CA TYR A 234 16.50 -11.53 3.78
C TYR A 234 16.67 -12.96 4.33
N PRO A 235 15.82 -13.42 5.27
CA PRO A 235 14.58 -12.78 5.72
C PRO A 235 14.80 -11.63 6.70
N VAL A 236 14.00 -10.57 6.54
CA VAL A 236 13.90 -9.47 7.51
C VAL A 236 12.74 -9.77 8.45
N ARG A 237 12.97 -9.69 9.77
CA ARG A 237 11.91 -9.87 10.75
C ARG A 237 10.86 -8.75 10.59
N PRO A 238 9.58 -9.07 10.32
CA PRO A 238 8.55 -8.05 10.23
C PRO A 238 8.21 -7.51 11.63
N PRO A 239 7.81 -6.22 11.74
CA PRO A 239 7.28 -5.68 12.99
C PRO A 239 5.92 -6.33 13.33
N ILE A 240 5.56 -6.33 14.61
CA ILE A 240 4.21 -6.74 15.05
C ILE A 240 3.21 -5.68 14.61
N LEU A 241 2.36 -5.97 13.62
CA LEU A 241 1.31 -5.05 13.15
C LEU A 241 -0.10 -5.53 13.52
N SER A 242 -0.23 -6.77 13.97
CA SER A 242 -1.49 -7.33 14.46
C SER A 242 -1.85 -6.69 15.81
N PRO A 243 -3.13 -6.36 16.04
CA PRO A 243 -3.57 -5.87 17.35
C PRO A 243 -3.28 -6.90 18.44
N LEU A 244 -2.68 -6.44 19.52
CA LEU A 244 -2.49 -7.24 20.73
C LEU A 244 -3.74 -7.17 21.63
N ALA A 245 -3.75 -7.94 22.72
CA ALA A 245 -4.86 -7.93 23.65
C ALA A 245 -5.11 -6.52 24.21
N GLY A 246 -6.33 -6.00 23.99
CA GLY A 246 -6.73 -4.65 24.41
C GLY A 246 -6.37 -3.54 23.42
N GLU A 247 -5.72 -3.85 22.29
CA GLU A 247 -5.44 -2.88 21.23
C GLU A 247 -6.57 -2.82 20.20
N ASP A 248 -6.78 -1.63 19.65
CA ASP A 248 -7.64 -1.40 18.50
C ASP A 248 -6.91 -1.70 17.18
N PHE A 249 -7.65 -1.90 16.07
CA PHE A 249 -7.09 -2.13 14.74
C PHE A 249 -6.17 -1.00 14.25
N LEU A 250 -6.37 0.22 14.77
CA LEU A 250 -5.55 1.39 14.45
C LEU A 250 -4.11 1.28 14.94
N GLU A 251 -3.80 0.41 15.91
CA GLU A 251 -2.43 0.34 16.45
C GLU A 251 -1.41 -0.16 15.43
N GLY A 252 -1.82 -1.05 14.51
CA GLY A 252 -0.96 -1.45 13.40
C GLY A 252 -0.53 -0.25 12.53
N TYR A 253 -1.43 0.73 12.33
CA TYR A 253 -1.12 1.93 11.55
C TYR A 253 -0.32 2.96 12.35
N ASN A 254 -0.54 3.08 13.66
CA ASN A 254 0.30 3.89 14.53
C ASN A 254 1.76 3.38 14.55
N ARG A 255 1.96 2.05 14.62
CA ARG A 255 3.28 1.42 14.47
C ARG A 255 3.95 1.74 13.13
N CYS A 256 3.21 1.64 12.03
CA CYS A 256 3.68 2.04 10.70
C CYS A 256 4.09 3.53 10.66
N PHE A 257 3.30 4.41 11.29
CA PHE A 257 3.61 5.83 11.37
C PHE A 257 4.90 6.10 12.15
N LEU A 258 5.10 5.43 13.30
CA LEU A 258 6.31 5.61 14.10
C LEU A 258 7.57 5.10 13.38
N LEU A 259 7.46 4.01 12.61
CA LEU A 259 8.52 3.54 11.71
C LEU A 259 8.88 4.59 10.64
N LEU A 260 7.89 5.18 9.97
CA LEU A 260 8.13 6.25 9.00
C LEU A 260 8.72 7.50 9.65
N ARG A 261 8.25 7.86 10.84
CA ARG A 261 8.79 8.98 11.60
C ARG A 261 10.25 8.74 11.97
N HIS A 262 10.59 7.52 12.35
CA HIS A 262 11.97 7.11 12.65
C HIS A 262 12.88 7.31 11.43
N MET A 263 12.48 6.77 10.27
CA MET A 263 13.25 6.93 9.03
C MET A 263 13.39 8.41 8.62
N ARG A 264 12.32 9.19 8.70
CA ARG A 264 12.35 10.65 8.45
C ARG A 264 13.34 11.36 9.37
N ASN A 265 13.36 11.02 10.66
CA ASN A 265 14.26 11.65 11.63
C ASN A 265 15.73 11.33 11.32
N ILE A 266 16.04 10.10 10.89
CA ILE A 266 17.39 9.72 10.46
C ILE A 266 17.83 10.53 9.24
N LEU A 267 16.96 10.67 8.24
CA LEU A 267 17.24 11.47 7.04
C LEU A 267 17.45 12.95 7.39
N LYS A 268 16.62 13.51 8.25
CA LYS A 268 16.71 14.93 8.65
C LYS A 268 17.99 15.25 9.43
N THR A 269 18.49 14.31 10.23
CA THR A 269 19.65 14.52 11.11
C THR A 269 20.99 14.21 10.44
N ASN A 270 21.00 13.87 9.13
CA ASN A 270 22.20 13.41 8.41
C ASN A 270 22.90 12.20 9.07
N VAL A 271 22.17 11.43 9.89
CA VAL A 271 22.67 10.23 10.56
C VAL A 271 22.54 9.00 9.65
N PHE A 272 21.88 9.13 8.50
CA PHE A 272 21.65 8.02 7.57
C PHE A 272 22.97 7.36 7.17
N ASP A 273 23.91 8.14 6.64
CA ASP A 273 25.16 7.58 6.12
C ASP A 273 26.05 7.02 7.24
N THR A 274 26.10 7.66 8.41
CA THR A 274 26.90 7.13 9.53
C THR A 274 26.31 5.85 10.11
N ARG A 275 24.98 5.70 10.09
CA ARG A 275 24.29 4.52 10.61
C ARG A 275 24.28 3.35 9.63
N TYR A 276 24.07 3.61 8.34
CA TYR A 276 23.80 2.58 7.35
C TYR A 276 25.00 2.23 6.47
N LYS A 277 26.06 3.04 6.46
CA LYS A 277 27.31 2.71 5.76
C LYS A 277 28.11 1.66 6.54
N ASN A 278 28.91 0.88 5.82
CA ASN A 278 29.83 -0.13 6.38
C ASN A 278 29.15 -1.10 7.36
N ASP A 279 27.91 -1.51 7.06
CA ASP A 279 27.15 -2.44 7.90
C ASP A 279 26.87 -1.96 9.34
N GLY A 280 26.93 -0.64 9.62
CA GLY A 280 26.67 -0.09 10.95
C GLY A 280 25.31 -0.49 11.54
N PHE A 281 24.32 -0.70 10.68
CA PHE A 281 22.97 -1.16 11.02
C PHE A 281 22.90 -2.58 11.60
N LYS A 282 23.97 -3.37 11.47
CA LYS A 282 24.07 -4.71 12.10
C LYS A 282 24.39 -4.59 13.58
N SER A 283 24.97 -3.47 14.02
CA SER A 283 25.20 -3.18 15.43
C SER A 283 23.91 -2.71 16.09
N GLY A 284 23.61 -3.22 17.28
CA GLY A 284 22.37 -2.89 17.96
C GLY A 284 22.46 -3.15 19.46
N HIS A 285 21.46 -2.69 20.19
CA HIS A 285 21.33 -2.91 21.62
C HIS A 285 20.16 -3.87 21.86
N PRO A 286 20.29 -4.81 22.82
CA PRO A 286 19.20 -5.71 23.14
C PRO A 286 18.01 -4.94 23.71
N ILE A 287 16.81 -5.41 23.39
CA ILE A 287 15.55 -4.84 23.88
C ILE A 287 15.04 -5.69 25.04
N ASN A 288 15.22 -5.16 26.25
CA ASN A 288 14.63 -5.72 27.47
C ASN A 288 13.12 -5.39 27.58
N ASP A 289 12.40 -6.11 28.44
CA ASP A 289 10.96 -5.87 28.68
C ASP A 289 10.63 -4.46 29.17
N GLU A 290 11.55 -3.79 29.86
CA GLU A 290 11.40 -2.38 30.30
C GLU A 290 11.23 -1.40 29.13
N HIS A 291 11.73 -1.75 27.94
CA HIS A 291 11.61 -0.92 26.74
C HIS A 291 10.27 -1.13 26.03
N LYS A 292 9.53 -2.21 26.34
CA LYS A 292 8.19 -2.45 25.80
C LYS A 292 7.18 -1.62 26.59
N PRO A 293 6.09 -1.13 25.97
CA PRO A 293 5.01 -0.50 26.72
C PRO A 293 4.39 -1.48 27.72
N ALA A 294 3.88 -0.98 28.84
CA ALA A 294 3.43 -1.82 29.96
C ALA A 294 2.40 -2.89 29.54
N TRP A 295 1.47 -2.56 28.65
CA TRP A 295 0.44 -3.50 28.18
C TRP A 295 0.99 -4.59 27.23
N MET A 296 2.17 -4.39 26.64
CA MET A 296 2.85 -5.38 25.80
C MET A 296 3.82 -6.27 26.57
N ARG A 297 4.12 -5.94 27.83
CA ARG A 297 4.98 -6.78 28.66
C ARG A 297 4.22 -8.04 29.02
N LEU A 298 4.90 -9.18 28.94
CA LEU A 298 4.36 -10.42 29.50
C LEU A 298 4.08 -10.14 30.98
N ALA A 299 2.86 -10.44 31.44
CA ALA A 299 2.55 -10.36 32.85
C ALA A 299 3.56 -11.24 33.58
N GLY A 300 4.55 -10.60 34.20
CA GLY A 300 5.56 -11.31 34.97
C GLY A 300 4.83 -12.21 35.97
N PRO A 301 5.35 -13.41 36.28
CA PRO A 301 4.78 -14.23 37.32
C PRO A 301 4.62 -13.32 38.53
N SER A 302 3.36 -13.08 38.93
CA SER A 302 3.04 -12.15 40.01
C SER A 302 3.90 -12.60 41.17
N ILE A 303 4.95 -11.83 41.47
CA ILE A 303 5.82 -12.13 42.60
C ILE A 303 4.88 -11.89 43.76
N VAL A 304 4.25 -12.97 44.23
CA VAL A 304 3.46 -12.98 45.44
C VAL A 304 4.48 -12.53 46.47
N THR A 305 4.43 -11.25 46.79
CA THR A 305 5.16 -10.68 47.90
C THR A 305 4.59 -11.41 49.07
N THR A 306 5.22 -12.53 49.46
CA THR A 306 5.00 -13.17 50.74
C THR A 306 5.45 -12.12 51.73
N THR A 307 4.51 -11.26 52.11
CA THR A 307 4.62 -10.38 53.23
C THR A 307 4.89 -11.32 54.38
N THR A 308 6.16 -11.42 54.78
CA THR A 308 6.60 -12.19 55.94
C THR A 308 5.90 -11.59 57.14
N ARG A 309 4.70 -12.10 57.43
CA ARG A 309 3.98 -11.85 58.67
C ARG A 309 4.86 -12.44 59.74
N ARG A 310 5.64 -11.57 60.39
CA ARG A 310 6.45 -11.86 61.57
C ARG A 310 5.50 -12.38 62.66
N ALA A 311 5.32 -13.69 62.70
CA ALA A 311 4.63 -14.39 63.77
C ALA A 311 5.58 -15.47 64.30
N SER A 312 5.95 -15.23 65.55
CA SER A 312 6.67 -16.02 66.52
C SER A 312 6.63 -17.54 66.30
N HIS A 313 7.82 -18.12 66.44
CA HIS A 313 8.11 -19.55 66.57
C HIS A 313 7.05 -20.33 67.35
N THR A 314 6.58 -21.43 66.77
CA THR A 314 6.46 -22.71 67.48
C THR A 314 6.45 -23.84 66.46
N ALA A 315 7.45 -24.70 66.57
CA ALA A 315 7.64 -25.87 65.74
C ALA A 315 6.57 -26.91 66.04
N THR A 316 5.94 -27.48 65.02
CA THR A 316 5.43 -28.86 65.09
C THR A 316 5.43 -29.44 63.67
N THR A 317 6.24 -30.48 63.55
CA THR A 317 6.44 -31.41 62.44
C THR A 317 5.14 -32.13 62.08
N GLN A 318 4.79 -32.26 60.80
CA GLN A 318 4.30 -33.54 60.25
C GLN A 318 4.21 -33.53 58.72
N ASN A 319 4.69 -34.65 58.17
CA ASN A 319 4.72 -35.06 56.78
C ASN A 319 3.31 -35.28 56.21
N ALA A 320 3.14 -35.04 54.90
CA ALA A 320 2.37 -35.93 54.03
C ALA A 320 2.71 -35.67 52.56
N ASP A 321 3.11 -36.75 51.89
CA ASP A 321 3.26 -36.90 50.45
C ASP A 321 2.02 -36.44 49.66
N LEU A 322 2.25 -35.75 48.55
CA LEU A 322 1.35 -35.86 47.39
C LEU A 322 2.11 -35.64 46.09
N THR A 323 2.14 -36.70 45.31
CA THR A 323 2.68 -36.85 43.96
C THR A 323 1.73 -36.25 42.93
N THR A 324 2.23 -35.37 42.07
CA THR A 324 1.52 -34.88 40.87
C THR A 324 2.49 -34.81 39.69
N PRO A 325 2.07 -35.14 38.45
CA PRO A 325 2.98 -35.43 37.35
C PRO A 325 3.52 -34.18 36.68
N ARG A 326 4.83 -34.19 36.44
CA ARG A 326 5.63 -33.13 35.83
C ARG A 326 5.58 -33.29 34.31
N HIS A 327 4.71 -32.53 33.62
CA HIS A 327 4.84 -32.33 32.18
C HIS A 327 5.95 -31.30 31.93
N LEU A 328 7.12 -31.79 31.51
CA LEU A 328 8.25 -30.99 31.05
C LEU A 328 7.93 -30.44 29.66
N ALA A 329 7.59 -29.15 29.58
CA ALA A 329 7.71 -28.40 28.33
C ALA A 329 9.19 -28.06 28.13
N ALA A 330 9.76 -28.51 27.02
CA ALA A 330 11.13 -28.22 26.63
C ALA A 330 11.31 -26.71 26.39
N PRO A 331 12.32 -26.06 26.97
CA PRO A 331 12.66 -24.69 26.59
C PRO A 331 13.35 -24.70 25.22
N PHE A 332 12.79 -23.96 24.26
CA PHE A 332 13.46 -23.67 22.99
C PHE A 332 14.70 -22.80 23.26
N SER A 333 15.87 -23.41 23.12
CA SER A 333 17.17 -22.73 23.16
C SER A 333 17.44 -22.08 21.79
N TYR A 334 17.41 -20.74 21.74
CA TYR A 334 17.80 -19.95 20.57
C TYR A 334 19.23 -19.39 20.73
N SER A 335 20.17 -20.26 21.10
CA SER A 335 21.57 -19.86 21.30
C SER A 335 22.52 -20.77 20.53
N ALA A 336 22.27 -20.95 19.22
CA ALA A 336 23.22 -21.59 18.31
C ALA A 336 22.89 -21.28 16.84
N ILE A 337 23.16 -20.05 16.39
CA ILE A 337 23.57 -19.84 15.00
C ILE A 337 24.94 -19.16 15.07
N SER A 338 25.95 -20.01 15.10
CA SER A 338 27.35 -19.64 14.91
C SER A 338 27.58 -19.14 13.49
N SER A 339 28.21 -17.97 13.42
CA SER A 339 29.10 -17.46 12.37
C SER A 339 29.27 -18.35 11.13
N ILE A 340 28.62 -17.96 10.03
CA ILE A 340 29.08 -18.34 8.70
C ILE A 340 30.13 -17.31 8.29
N GLU A 341 31.38 -17.68 8.44
CA GLU A 341 32.54 -16.95 7.93
C GLU A 341 32.56 -17.07 6.40
N THR A 342 31.95 -16.10 5.71
CA THR A 342 32.11 -15.96 4.25
C THR A 342 33.46 -15.34 3.95
N LYS A 343 34.40 -16.17 3.48
CA LYS A 343 35.65 -15.73 2.84
C LYS A 343 35.34 -14.70 1.73
N PRO A 344 35.96 -13.52 1.73
CA PRO A 344 35.83 -12.58 0.62
C PRO A 344 36.59 -13.15 -0.59
N GLN A 345 35.88 -13.48 -1.67
CA GLN A 345 36.50 -13.70 -2.96
C GLN A 345 36.93 -12.35 -3.56
N TYR A 346 38.17 -12.37 -4.04
CA TYR A 346 38.93 -11.26 -4.60
C TYR A 346 38.15 -10.39 -5.59
N ILE A 347 38.22 -9.08 -5.36
CA ILE A 347 37.88 -8.04 -6.33
C ILE A 347 38.97 -8.07 -7.43
N LEU A 348 38.58 -8.43 -8.65
CA LEU A 348 39.38 -8.16 -9.84
C LEU A 348 39.26 -6.67 -10.17
N THR A 349 40.25 -5.91 -9.73
CA THR A 349 40.42 -4.50 -10.04
C THR A 349 40.87 -4.34 -11.50
N THR A 350 39.93 -4.35 -12.44
CA THR A 350 40.24 -3.96 -13.82
C THR A 350 40.31 -2.43 -13.88
N ARG A 351 41.53 -1.89 -13.80
CA ARG A 351 41.85 -0.49 -14.10
C ARG A 351 41.34 -0.15 -15.51
N LEU A 352 40.29 0.66 -15.60
CA LEU A 352 39.97 1.38 -16.83
C LEU A 352 40.97 2.53 -16.99
N SER A 353 41.97 2.33 -17.84
CA SER A 353 42.80 3.41 -18.37
C SER A 353 41.96 4.26 -19.32
N LEU A 354 41.87 5.55 -19.03
CA LEU A 354 41.30 6.60 -19.86
C LEU A 354 42.13 6.77 -21.14
N PRO A 355 41.59 6.59 -22.36
CA PRO A 355 42.23 7.08 -23.57
C PRO A 355 41.68 8.45 -23.93
N THR A 356 42.59 9.39 -23.97
CA THR A 356 42.50 10.73 -24.55
C THR A 356 42.09 10.66 -26.03
N ASP A 357 41.18 11.57 -26.40
CA ASP A 357 40.87 12.09 -27.74
C ASP A 357 40.87 11.13 -28.93
N THR A 358 39.68 10.76 -29.42
CA THR A 358 39.49 10.45 -30.84
C THR A 358 38.06 10.71 -31.30
N ILE A 359 37.91 11.76 -32.12
CA ILE A 359 36.98 11.97 -33.25
C ILE A 359 35.72 11.08 -33.25
N HIS A 360 34.56 11.73 -33.05
CA HIS A 360 33.21 11.19 -33.27
C HIS A 360 33.08 10.46 -34.62
N PRO A 361 32.85 9.14 -34.64
CA PRO A 361 32.17 8.51 -35.77
C PRO A 361 30.67 8.62 -35.56
N ASP A 362 29.95 9.13 -36.56
CA ASP A 362 28.49 9.06 -36.65
C ASP A 362 28.04 7.62 -36.42
N LYS A 363 27.51 7.36 -35.22
CA LYS A 363 26.97 6.06 -34.82
C LYS A 363 25.64 5.92 -35.55
N ALA A 364 25.69 5.28 -36.72
CA ALA A 364 24.53 4.95 -37.52
C ALA A 364 23.45 4.34 -36.60
N ALA A 365 22.33 5.05 -36.45
CA ALA A 365 21.19 4.59 -35.68
C ALA A 365 20.65 3.34 -36.37
N THR A 366 21.05 2.17 -35.88
CA THR A 366 20.47 0.89 -36.30
C THR A 366 19.01 0.92 -35.92
N ASN A 367 18.14 1.25 -36.88
CA ASN A 367 16.69 1.17 -36.74
C ASN A 367 16.33 -0.32 -36.59
N ILE A 368 16.40 -0.84 -35.37
CA ILE A 368 15.91 -2.17 -35.04
C ILE A 368 14.40 -2.10 -35.23
N ALA A 369 13.91 -2.70 -36.32
CA ALA A 369 12.50 -2.80 -36.61
C ALA A 369 11.79 -3.47 -35.43
N CYS A 370 10.96 -2.71 -34.72
CA CYS A 370 10.20 -3.18 -33.57
C CYS A 370 9.22 -4.25 -34.05
N THR A 371 9.51 -5.52 -33.76
CA THR A 371 8.61 -6.63 -34.09
C THR A 371 7.32 -6.47 -33.27
N SER A 372 6.18 -6.54 -33.95
CA SER A 372 4.87 -6.44 -33.29
C SER A 372 4.70 -7.64 -32.35
N LYS A 373 4.70 -7.39 -31.04
CA LYS A 373 4.46 -8.40 -30.01
C LYS A 373 2.95 -8.46 -29.77
N SER A 374 2.34 -9.66 -29.83
CA SER A 374 0.94 -9.79 -29.43
C SER A 374 0.84 -9.72 -27.91
N VAL A 375 -0.02 -8.84 -27.41
CA VAL A 375 -0.30 -8.70 -25.98
C VAL A 375 -1.72 -9.19 -25.71
N ALA A 376 -1.89 -10.07 -24.73
CA ALA A 376 -3.19 -10.56 -24.31
C ALA A 376 -3.75 -9.70 -23.17
N VAL A 377 -5.08 -9.67 -23.06
CA VAL A 377 -5.82 -9.12 -21.92
C VAL A 377 -6.71 -10.23 -21.38
N ILE A 378 -6.61 -10.50 -20.08
CA ILE A 378 -7.38 -11.51 -19.36
C ILE A 378 -8.22 -10.82 -18.31
N TRP A 379 -9.54 -11.02 -18.37
CA TRP A 379 -10.41 -10.73 -17.24
C TRP A 379 -10.15 -11.76 -16.15
N ASP A 380 -9.62 -11.26 -15.03
CA ASP A 380 -9.16 -12.05 -13.90
C ASP A 380 -10.03 -11.77 -12.67
N HIS A 381 -11.01 -12.65 -12.43
CA HIS A 381 -11.96 -12.52 -11.33
C HIS A 381 -11.33 -12.57 -9.92
N ASP A 382 -10.07 -13.02 -9.83
CA ASP A 382 -9.30 -12.99 -8.58
C ASP A 382 -8.85 -11.57 -8.20
N LEU A 383 -8.84 -10.63 -9.15
CA LEU A 383 -8.53 -9.22 -8.89
C LEU A 383 -9.73 -8.41 -8.40
N GLU A 384 -10.92 -9.01 -8.40
CA GLU A 384 -12.14 -8.36 -7.97
C GLU A 384 -12.30 -8.48 -6.44
N PRO A 385 -12.36 -7.36 -5.70
CA PRO A 385 -12.62 -7.40 -4.27
C PRO A 385 -13.92 -8.16 -3.98
N SER A 386 -13.94 -8.97 -2.93
CA SER A 386 -15.15 -9.73 -2.55
C SER A 386 -16.40 -8.85 -2.38
N SER A 387 -16.21 -7.57 -2.02
CA SER A 387 -17.27 -6.56 -1.90
C SER A 387 -17.89 -6.12 -3.23
N THR A 388 -17.15 -6.19 -4.35
CA THR A 388 -17.63 -5.74 -5.67
C THR A 388 -18.33 -6.85 -6.46
N LYS A 389 -18.02 -8.12 -6.17
CA LYS A 389 -18.59 -9.31 -6.84
C LYS A 389 -20.14 -9.31 -6.93
N PRO A 390 -20.90 -8.98 -5.86
CA PRO A 390 -22.36 -8.91 -5.96
C PRO A 390 -22.85 -7.82 -6.92
N GLY A 391 -22.17 -6.67 -6.94
CA GLY A 391 -22.47 -5.57 -7.85
C GLY A 391 -22.21 -5.97 -9.30
N LEU A 392 -21.05 -6.60 -9.56
CA LEU A 392 -20.65 -7.06 -10.87
C LEU A 392 -21.61 -8.11 -11.43
N LYS A 393 -22.01 -9.10 -10.61
CA LYS A 393 -23.01 -10.11 -10.98
C LYS A 393 -24.34 -9.47 -11.38
N ARG A 394 -24.81 -8.46 -10.64
CA ARG A 394 -26.04 -7.71 -10.99
C ARG A 394 -25.87 -6.95 -12.31
N ALA A 395 -24.71 -6.34 -12.55
CA ALA A 395 -24.42 -5.64 -13.79
C ALA A 395 -24.47 -6.58 -15.01
N MET A 396 -23.85 -7.75 -14.89
CA MET A 396 -23.89 -8.79 -15.93
C MET A 396 -25.31 -9.31 -16.18
N THR A 397 -26.09 -9.54 -15.13
CA THR A 397 -27.49 -9.98 -15.25
C THR A 397 -28.32 -8.95 -16.03
N ARG A 398 -28.20 -7.65 -15.68
CA ARG A 398 -28.89 -6.57 -16.40
C ARG A 398 -28.43 -6.43 -17.85
N ALA A 399 -27.15 -6.65 -18.13
CA ALA A 399 -26.63 -6.63 -19.48
C ALA A 399 -27.23 -7.78 -20.32
N GLN A 400 -27.29 -8.98 -19.75
CA GLN A 400 -27.90 -10.15 -20.37
C GLN A 400 -29.40 -9.96 -20.62
N GLU A 401 -30.14 -9.38 -19.68
CA GLU A 401 -31.56 -8.99 -19.86
C GLU A 401 -31.77 -8.00 -21.01
N LYS A 402 -30.76 -7.17 -21.31
CA LYS A 402 -30.74 -6.23 -22.44
C LYS A 402 -30.20 -6.86 -23.73
N GLY A 403 -29.94 -8.17 -23.75
CA GLY A 403 -29.37 -8.87 -24.91
C GLY A 403 -27.90 -8.50 -25.20
N VAL A 404 -27.15 -8.06 -24.18
CA VAL A 404 -25.72 -7.79 -24.29
C VAL A 404 -24.95 -9.00 -23.75
N ASP A 405 -24.30 -9.74 -24.65
CA ASP A 405 -23.45 -10.86 -24.27
C ASP A 405 -22.19 -10.41 -23.53
N PRO A 406 -21.74 -11.16 -22.51
CA PRO A 406 -20.49 -10.88 -21.82
C PRO A 406 -19.30 -11.06 -22.78
N PRO A 407 -18.27 -10.20 -22.68
CA PRO A 407 -17.06 -10.34 -23.47
C PRO A 407 -16.29 -11.61 -23.09
N SER A 408 -15.52 -12.15 -24.02
CA SER A 408 -14.58 -13.25 -23.73
C SER A 408 -13.60 -12.83 -22.62
N GLU A 409 -13.33 -13.76 -21.69
CA GLU A 409 -12.37 -13.56 -20.60
C GLU A 409 -10.96 -13.31 -21.14
N LEU A 410 -10.57 -14.00 -22.22
CA LEU A 410 -9.30 -13.81 -22.89
C LEU A 410 -9.51 -13.11 -24.23
N GLN A 411 -8.80 -11.99 -24.44
CA GLN A 411 -8.81 -11.27 -25.70
C GLN A 411 -7.41 -10.77 -26.06
N LYS A 412 -7.13 -10.61 -27.36
CA LYS A 412 -5.91 -9.97 -27.85
C LYS A 412 -6.10 -8.45 -27.85
N LEU A 413 -5.16 -7.68 -27.30
CA LEU A 413 -5.24 -6.23 -27.30
C LEU A 413 -5.21 -5.70 -28.75
N ARG A 414 -6.16 -4.83 -29.11
CA ARG A 414 -6.32 -4.37 -30.51
C ARG A 414 -5.19 -3.44 -30.98
N LYS A 415 -4.57 -2.71 -30.06
CA LYS A 415 -3.47 -1.79 -30.31
C LYS A 415 -2.26 -2.23 -29.50
N ASP A 416 -1.08 -2.10 -30.10
CA ASP A 416 0.17 -2.38 -29.39
C ASP A 416 0.35 -1.34 -28.27
N PRO A 417 0.51 -1.75 -27.00
CA PRO A 417 0.62 -0.82 -25.89
C PRO A 417 1.88 0.05 -25.98
N ARG A 418 2.91 -0.39 -26.72
CA ARG A 418 4.14 0.39 -26.97
C ARG A 418 3.90 1.61 -27.85
N GLN A 419 2.79 1.63 -28.60
CA GLN A 419 2.41 2.75 -29.46
C GLN A 419 1.53 3.78 -28.72
N MET A 420 1.16 3.51 -27.46
CA MET A 420 0.33 4.41 -26.66
C MET A 420 1.24 5.35 -25.86
N ASP A 421 1.25 6.63 -26.22
CA ASP A 421 2.07 7.66 -25.56
C ASP A 421 1.61 7.97 -24.12
N ARG A 422 0.39 7.57 -23.76
CA ARG A 422 -0.21 7.83 -22.45
C ARG A 422 -0.97 6.63 -21.93
N GLU A 423 -0.80 6.36 -20.64
CA GLU A 423 -1.50 5.30 -19.90
C GLU A 423 -3.04 5.34 -20.07
N PRO A 424 -3.74 6.48 -19.96
CA PRO A 424 -5.20 6.50 -20.13
C PRO A 424 -5.72 5.91 -21.46
N LEU A 425 -4.90 5.91 -22.52
CA LEU A 425 -5.26 5.30 -23.79
C LEU A 425 -5.33 3.77 -23.71
N LEU A 426 -4.50 3.15 -22.86
CA LEU A 426 -4.57 1.71 -22.58
C LEU A 426 -5.86 1.37 -21.85
N TYR A 427 -6.20 2.12 -20.79
CA TYR A 427 -7.44 1.91 -20.03
C TYR A 427 -8.66 2.07 -20.93
N GLU A 428 -8.68 3.11 -21.77
CA GLU A 428 -9.77 3.34 -22.72
C GLU A 428 -9.88 2.21 -23.74
N GLN A 429 -8.75 1.75 -24.29
CA GLN A 429 -8.72 0.63 -25.22
C GLN A 429 -9.29 -0.66 -24.58
N ILE A 430 -8.95 -0.93 -23.32
CA ILE A 430 -9.48 -2.07 -22.56
C ILE A 430 -10.98 -1.88 -22.28
N ARG A 431 -11.43 -0.69 -21.85
CA ARG A 431 -12.86 -0.39 -21.62
C ARG A 431 -13.71 -0.62 -22.87
N ILE A 432 -13.25 -0.13 -24.01
CA ILE A 432 -13.91 -0.32 -25.30
C ILE A 432 -13.95 -1.81 -25.65
N GLN A 433 -12.84 -2.50 -25.47
CA GLN A 433 -12.70 -3.91 -25.82
C GLN A 433 -13.58 -4.84 -24.95
N PHE A 434 -13.73 -4.54 -23.67
CA PHE A 434 -14.64 -5.24 -22.75
C PHE A 434 -16.04 -4.66 -22.71
N ARG A 435 -16.36 -3.67 -23.57
CA ARG A 435 -17.68 -3.04 -23.65
C ARG A 435 -18.18 -2.52 -22.29
N CYS A 436 -17.27 -2.00 -21.46
CA CYS A 436 -17.54 -1.64 -20.06
C CYS A 436 -18.77 -0.74 -19.90
N GLN A 437 -18.95 0.23 -20.81
CA GLN A 437 -20.10 1.13 -20.84
C GLN A 437 -21.44 0.38 -21.00
N PHE A 438 -21.51 -0.62 -21.88
CA PHE A 438 -22.73 -1.40 -22.12
C PHE A 438 -23.06 -2.34 -20.95
N LEU A 439 -22.02 -2.82 -20.27
CA LEU A 439 -22.15 -3.72 -19.12
C LEU A 439 -22.42 -2.95 -17.81
N GLY A 440 -22.22 -1.63 -17.79
CA GLY A 440 -22.31 -0.83 -16.56
C GLY A 440 -21.20 -1.17 -15.55
N ILE A 441 -20.02 -1.49 -16.06
CA ILE A 441 -18.83 -1.81 -15.27
C ILE A 441 -17.69 -0.86 -15.61
N ASP A 442 -16.65 -0.82 -14.78
CA ASP A 442 -15.41 -0.11 -15.05
C ASP A 442 -14.21 -0.87 -14.45
N LEU A 443 -13.00 -0.50 -14.87
CA LEU A 443 -11.74 -1.13 -14.46
C LEU A 443 -11.47 -0.85 -12.99
N CYS A 444 -11.35 -1.92 -12.19
CA CYS A 444 -10.96 -1.87 -10.78
C CYS A 444 -9.45 -1.93 -10.61
N LYS A 445 -8.81 -2.86 -11.34
CA LYS A 445 -7.40 -3.19 -11.18
C LYS A 445 -6.81 -3.61 -12.53
N LEU A 446 -5.58 -3.20 -12.79
CA LEU A 446 -4.86 -3.50 -14.03
C LEU A 446 -3.44 -3.95 -13.68
N LEU A 447 -3.14 -5.22 -13.91
CA LEU A 447 -1.82 -5.81 -13.69
C LEU A 447 -1.18 -6.18 -15.02
N LEU A 448 0.07 -5.83 -15.24
CA LEU A 448 0.88 -6.39 -16.31
C LEU A 448 1.67 -7.58 -15.77
N GLN A 449 1.51 -8.73 -16.41
CA GLN A 449 2.30 -9.94 -16.15
C GLN A 449 3.17 -10.24 -17.37
N TYR A 450 4.44 -10.54 -17.16
CA TYR A 450 5.37 -10.96 -18.20
C TYR A 450 6.47 -11.85 -17.64
N THR A 451 7.24 -12.46 -18.53
CA THR A 451 8.44 -13.23 -18.17
C THR A 451 9.68 -12.50 -18.66
N THR A 452 10.72 -12.45 -17.82
CA THR A 452 12.01 -11.84 -18.14
C THR A 452 13.14 -12.86 -17.96
N SER A 453 14.15 -12.81 -18.83
CA SER A 453 15.39 -13.58 -18.71
C SER A 453 16.60 -12.72 -18.37
N ALA A 454 16.42 -11.43 -18.05
CA ALA A 454 17.50 -10.48 -17.76
C ALA A 454 18.39 -10.93 -16.58
N PHE A 455 17.91 -11.83 -15.72
CA PHE A 455 18.60 -12.32 -14.53
C PHE A 455 19.13 -13.77 -14.68
N GLY A 456 19.26 -14.28 -15.91
CA GLY A 456 19.74 -15.65 -16.18
C GLY A 456 18.68 -16.74 -16.04
N ASP A 457 17.75 -16.60 -15.08
CA ASP A 457 16.57 -17.45 -14.95
C ASP A 457 15.34 -16.79 -15.60
N THR A 458 14.40 -17.59 -16.13
CA THR A 458 13.09 -17.06 -16.55
C THR A 458 12.23 -16.81 -15.31
N VAL A 459 11.99 -15.53 -14.99
CA VAL A 459 11.16 -15.12 -13.85
C VAL A 459 9.87 -14.48 -14.34
N THR A 460 8.73 -14.79 -13.71
CA THR A 460 7.47 -14.09 -13.94
C THR A 460 7.40 -12.83 -13.08
N VAL A 461 7.26 -11.67 -13.73
CA VAL A 461 7.08 -10.37 -13.08
C VAL A 461 5.61 -9.98 -13.16
N LYS A 462 5.09 -9.41 -12.07
CA LYS A 462 3.75 -8.80 -12.00
C LYS A 462 3.90 -7.35 -11.56
N GLN A 463 3.45 -6.43 -12.42
CA GLN A 463 3.52 -4.99 -12.24
C GLN A 463 2.10 -4.45 -12.07
N ASN A 464 1.82 -3.72 -10.99
CA ASN A 464 0.53 -3.04 -10.81
C ASN A 464 0.58 -1.67 -11.46
N LEU A 465 -0.24 -1.45 -12.51
CA LEU A 465 -0.19 -0.21 -13.26
C LEU A 465 -0.73 1.00 -12.46
N GLN A 466 -1.47 0.76 -11.39
CA GLN A 466 -1.90 1.82 -10.47
C GLN A 466 -0.75 2.33 -9.58
N ASP A 467 0.25 1.49 -9.32
CA ASP A 467 1.37 1.79 -8.41
C ASP A 467 2.66 2.16 -9.16
N GLU A 468 2.72 1.90 -10.46
CA GLU A 468 3.92 2.06 -11.28
C GLU A 468 3.73 3.09 -12.39
N SER A 469 4.84 3.74 -12.78
CA SER A 469 4.76 4.75 -13.82
C SER A 469 4.53 4.09 -15.19
N TRP A 470 3.77 4.78 -16.05
CA TRP A 470 3.59 4.33 -17.44
C TRP A 470 4.92 4.18 -18.18
N ALA A 471 5.89 5.05 -17.89
CA ALA A 471 7.22 5.00 -18.49
C ALA A 471 7.94 3.68 -18.15
N ASP A 472 7.85 3.22 -16.90
CA ASP A 472 8.43 1.93 -16.49
C ASP A 472 7.73 0.76 -17.17
N THR A 473 6.40 0.82 -17.29
CA THR A 473 5.62 -0.17 -18.03
C THR A 473 6.02 -0.22 -19.51
N GLN A 474 6.18 0.94 -20.16
CA GLN A 474 6.62 1.03 -21.55
C GLN A 474 8.04 0.50 -21.73
N ALA A 475 8.95 0.80 -20.80
CA ALA A 475 10.31 0.25 -20.81
C ALA A 475 10.28 -1.28 -20.72
N ALA A 476 9.48 -1.84 -19.81
CA ALA A 476 9.31 -3.29 -19.68
C ALA A 476 8.74 -3.94 -20.96
N LEU A 477 7.77 -3.29 -21.61
CA LEU A 477 7.19 -3.76 -22.88
C LEU A 477 8.18 -3.68 -24.06
N ALA A 478 9.03 -2.65 -24.08
CA ALA A 478 10.02 -2.41 -25.12
C ALA A 478 11.23 -3.34 -25.02
N ASP A 479 11.55 -3.83 -23.83
CA ASP A 479 12.67 -4.72 -23.57
C ASP A 479 12.55 -6.03 -24.40
N PRO A 480 13.56 -6.37 -25.22
CA PRO A 480 13.57 -7.60 -26.01
C PRO A 480 13.64 -8.88 -25.16
N ASP A 481 14.24 -8.82 -23.96
CA ASP A 481 14.37 -9.98 -23.05
C ASP A 481 13.05 -10.29 -22.31
N ASN A 482 12.10 -9.36 -22.37
CA ASN A 482 10.77 -9.52 -21.82
C ASN A 482 9.81 -10.12 -22.86
N ARG A 483 9.09 -11.17 -22.46
CA ARG A 483 8.18 -11.95 -23.30
C ARG A 483 6.94 -12.43 -22.55
N GLY A 484 5.91 -12.83 -23.28
CA GLY A 484 4.68 -13.37 -22.70
C GLY A 484 3.84 -12.33 -21.96
N PHE A 485 3.71 -11.12 -22.53
CA PHE A 485 2.96 -10.03 -21.92
C PHE A 485 1.46 -10.30 -21.87
N VAL A 486 0.89 -10.19 -20.68
CA VAL A 486 -0.53 -10.37 -20.38
C VAL A 486 -0.99 -9.26 -19.43
N PHE A 487 -1.99 -8.48 -19.83
CA PHE A 487 -2.70 -7.60 -18.92
C PHE A 487 -3.81 -8.38 -18.22
N ARG A 488 -3.76 -8.52 -16.89
CA ARG A 488 -4.85 -9.06 -16.08
C ARG A 488 -5.70 -7.91 -15.56
N VAL A 489 -7.00 -7.97 -15.78
CA VAL A 489 -7.95 -6.90 -15.44
C VAL A 489 -9.03 -7.40 -14.49
N GLY A 490 -9.27 -6.63 -13.43
CA GLY A 490 -10.43 -6.78 -12.57
C GLY A 490 -11.43 -5.65 -12.83
N PHE A 491 -12.73 -5.94 -12.74
CA PHE A 491 -13.78 -4.94 -12.94
C PHE A 491 -14.62 -4.73 -11.67
N PHE A 492 -15.32 -3.61 -11.60
CA PHE A 492 -16.35 -3.36 -10.60
C PHE A 492 -17.60 -2.78 -11.28
N CYS A 493 -18.77 -2.93 -10.64
CA CYS A 493 -20.01 -2.32 -11.12
C CYS A 493 -20.00 -0.82 -10.84
N CYS A 494 -20.25 0.00 -11.86
CA CYS A 494 -20.58 1.40 -11.65
C CYS A 494 -21.95 1.45 -10.95
N GLY A 495 -21.97 1.71 -9.65
CA GLY A 495 -23.20 1.91 -8.90
C GLY A 495 -24.06 2.94 -9.61
N GLY A 496 -25.36 2.68 -9.71
CA GLY A 496 -26.33 3.51 -10.43
C GLY A 496 -26.52 4.89 -9.81
N LEU A 497 -25.50 5.75 -9.87
CA LEU A 497 -25.75 7.12 -10.26
C LEU A 497 -26.43 6.99 -11.63
N GLU A 498 -27.72 7.29 -11.69
CA GLU A 498 -28.49 7.39 -12.93
C GLU A 498 -27.59 8.01 -13.99
N TRP A 499 -27.09 7.17 -14.90
CA TRP A 499 -26.52 7.67 -16.12
C TRP A 499 -27.69 8.35 -16.81
N CYS A 500 -27.68 9.69 -16.80
CA CYS A 500 -28.53 10.50 -17.64
C CYS A 500 -28.53 9.83 -19.01
N GLU A 501 -29.69 9.28 -19.35
CA GLU A 501 -29.99 8.69 -20.64
C GLU A 501 -29.91 9.84 -21.65
N VAL A 502 -28.70 10.15 -22.11
CA VAL A 502 -28.50 10.98 -23.29
C VAL A 502 -29.03 10.13 -24.43
N ARG A 503 -30.31 10.35 -24.74
CA ARG A 503 -30.99 9.82 -25.91
C ARG A 503 -30.11 10.01 -27.14
N CYS A 504 -29.39 8.95 -27.53
CA CYS A 504 -28.98 8.75 -28.91
C CYS A 504 -30.19 8.26 -29.71
N SER A 505 -31.19 9.12 -29.85
CA SER A 505 -32.27 8.98 -30.82
C SER A 505 -32.35 10.31 -31.55
N GLY A 506 -31.49 10.46 -32.55
CA GLY A 506 -31.40 11.65 -33.38
C GLY A 506 -30.18 11.56 -34.28
N GLY A 507 -30.35 10.95 -35.46
CA GLY A 507 -29.39 11.07 -36.54
C GLY A 507 -29.23 12.55 -36.90
N GLY A 508 -28.09 13.11 -36.58
CA GLY A 508 -27.72 14.49 -36.86
C GLY A 508 -26.26 14.51 -37.28
N LEU A 509 -26.07 14.78 -38.57
CA LEU A 509 -24.80 15.02 -39.26
C LEU A 509 -23.88 15.92 -38.40
N TRP A 510 -22.68 15.44 -38.05
CA TRP A 510 -21.63 16.25 -37.43
C TRP A 510 -20.97 17.11 -38.50
N GLU A 511 -21.38 18.36 -38.63
CA GLU A 511 -20.57 19.44 -39.22
C GLU A 511 -19.88 20.24 -38.12
N GLY A 512 -18.62 20.57 -38.36
CA GLY A 512 -17.69 21.13 -37.36
C GLY A 512 -17.92 22.59 -36.98
N GLY A 513 -17.25 23.03 -35.92
CA GLY A 513 -17.13 24.46 -35.63
C GLY A 513 -16.73 24.83 -34.21
N LYS A 514 -15.41 25.08 -34.04
CA LYS A 514 -14.78 26.23 -33.34
C LYS A 514 -15.41 26.81 -32.06
N GLY A 515 -14.57 26.92 -31.02
CA GLY A 515 -14.43 28.14 -30.22
C GLY A 515 -15.02 28.12 -28.81
N TRP A 516 -14.18 27.89 -27.80
CA TRP A 516 -14.49 28.21 -26.40
C TRP A 516 -14.00 29.61 -26.08
N LEU A 517 -14.92 30.55 -25.90
CA LEU A 517 -14.66 31.88 -25.34
C LEU A 517 -14.90 31.85 -23.83
N THR A 518 -13.88 32.30 -23.09
CA THR A 518 -13.87 32.58 -21.65
C THR A 518 -14.99 33.55 -21.23
N ARG A 519 -15.76 33.20 -20.19
CA ARG A 519 -16.68 34.14 -19.51
C ARG A 519 -16.16 34.47 -18.11
N LYS A 520 -15.55 35.65 -17.99
CA LYS A 520 -15.38 36.38 -16.72
C LYS A 520 -16.76 36.68 -16.13
N ARG A 521 -16.97 36.43 -14.84
CA ARG A 521 -18.01 37.10 -14.05
C ARG A 521 -17.34 38.09 -13.10
N SER A 522 -17.74 39.34 -13.24
CA SER A 522 -17.50 40.45 -12.32
C SER A 522 -18.82 40.76 -11.65
N LYS A 523 -18.87 40.54 -10.33
CA LYS A 523 -19.46 41.34 -9.26
C LYS A 523 -19.59 40.48 -8.03
#